data_AF-A0A7Z1TDV4-F1
#
_entry.id   AF-A0A7Z1TDV4-F1
#
_cell.length_a   1.000
_cell.length_b   1.000
_cell.length_c   1.000
_cell.angle_alpha   90.00
_cell.angle_beta   90.00
_cell.angle_gamma   90.00
#
_symmetry.space_group_name_H-M   'P 1'
#
loop_
_entity.id
_entity.type
_entity.pdbx_description
1 polymer ?
#
loop_
_entity_poly.entity_id
_entity_poly.type
_entity_poly.pdbx_seq_one_letter_code
_entity_poly.pdbx_strand_id
1 'polypeptide(L)'
;KMASDINSMNLSSCQAAQGIVGGLFPRTQVSQQKVCQDIAGESNIFADWAASRQGCTVGGQSDKVRDKASDKDKERVTKNINIMWNALSKNRMFDGNKELKEFVMTLTGSLVFGPNGEITPLPARTTDRAIIRALMEGGTAKIYHCNDSDKCLKVVADTPVTIRPDNALKSQITKLLTSIQNKAVSDSPLDSKEKGFISSTTIPVFKYLVDPQMLGVSTSMIYQLTDYIGYDILLQYIQELIQQARAMVATGNYDEAVIEHITDNMNDATRQIASFQAQVQVQQDALLVVDRQMSYMRQQLSARMLSRYQNNYHFGGGAQ
;
A
#
# COMPACT_ATOMS: atom_id res chain seq x y z
N LYS A 1 -8.81 30.01 -8.49
CA LYS A 1 -7.74 29.54 -9.42
C LYS A 1 -7.00 28.27 -8.96
N MET A 2 -7.38 27.62 -7.83
CA MET A 2 -6.85 26.30 -7.42
C MET A 2 -7.74 25.11 -7.83
N ALA A 3 -8.91 25.35 -8.43
CA ALA A 3 -9.82 24.29 -8.89
C ALA A 3 -9.55 23.82 -10.33
N SER A 4 -8.76 24.57 -11.11
CA SER A 4 -8.37 24.20 -12.47
C SER A 4 -7.16 23.28 -12.53
N ASP A 5 -6.31 23.29 -11.49
CA ASP A 5 -4.99 22.66 -11.56
C ASP A 5 -4.96 21.25 -10.93
N ILE A 6 -6.09 20.80 -10.36
CA ILE A 6 -6.26 19.46 -9.77
C ILE A 6 -7.10 18.54 -10.68
N ASN A 7 -7.67 19.07 -11.77
CA ASN A 7 -8.36 18.28 -12.79
C ASN A 7 -7.47 18.00 -14.02
N SER A 8 -6.22 18.47 -14.01
CA SER A 8 -5.23 18.28 -15.08
C SER A 8 -4.47 16.95 -14.99
N MET A 9 -4.64 16.17 -13.91
CA MET A 9 -4.13 14.79 -13.81
C MET A 9 -4.95 13.78 -14.63
N ASN A 10 -6.01 14.24 -15.31
CA ASN A 10 -6.73 13.47 -16.33
C ASN A 10 -6.17 13.74 -17.74
N LEU A 11 -4.86 14.02 -17.83
CA LEU A 11 -4.07 13.87 -19.06
C LEU A 11 -4.40 12.48 -19.61
N SER A 12 -4.99 12.42 -20.82
CA SER A 12 -5.57 11.22 -21.42
C SER A 12 -4.70 10.01 -21.06
N SER A 13 -5.21 9.11 -20.23
CA SER A 13 -4.45 7.96 -19.71
C SER A 13 -3.81 7.13 -20.82
N CYS A 14 -4.39 7.17 -22.04
CA CYS A 14 -3.82 6.63 -23.26
C CYS A 14 -2.54 7.35 -23.71
N GLN A 15 -2.49 8.69 -23.70
CA GLN A 15 -1.29 9.46 -24.04
C GLN A 15 -0.18 9.26 -23.00
N ALA A 16 -0.54 9.21 -21.71
CA ALA A 16 0.40 8.89 -20.65
C ALA A 16 0.97 7.47 -20.81
N ALA A 17 0.11 6.49 -21.08
CA ALA A 17 0.52 5.11 -21.36
C ALA A 17 1.41 5.03 -22.62
N GLN A 18 1.07 5.74 -23.69
CA GLN A 18 1.89 5.80 -24.92
C GLN A 18 3.26 6.44 -24.66
N GLY A 19 3.33 7.48 -23.83
CA GLY A 19 4.60 8.09 -23.42
C GLY A 19 5.48 7.12 -22.63
N ILE A 20 4.90 6.40 -21.67
CA ILE A 20 5.60 5.37 -20.89
C ILE A 20 6.11 4.26 -21.80
N VAL A 21 5.24 3.71 -22.66
CA VAL A 21 5.62 2.65 -23.60
C VAL A 21 6.68 3.16 -24.57
N GLY A 22 6.55 4.37 -25.10
CA GLY A 22 7.53 4.98 -26.01
C GLY A 22 8.91 5.19 -25.37
N GLY A 23 8.98 5.50 -24.07
CA GLY A 23 10.24 5.62 -23.33
C GLY A 23 10.85 4.27 -22.93
N LEU A 24 10.02 3.31 -22.52
CA LEU A 24 10.48 1.98 -22.10
C LEU A 24 10.86 1.08 -23.27
N PHE A 25 10.11 1.10 -24.37
CA PHE A 25 10.30 0.19 -25.50
C PHE A 25 11.73 0.20 -26.07
N PRO A 26 12.36 1.34 -26.40
CA PRO A 26 13.72 1.34 -26.93
C PRO A 26 14.78 0.88 -25.91
N ARG A 27 14.67 1.28 -24.64
CA ARG A 27 15.63 0.90 -23.59
C ARG A 27 15.54 -0.60 -23.28
N THR A 28 14.31 -1.08 -23.10
CA THR A 28 14.05 -2.51 -22.89
C THR A 28 14.47 -3.32 -24.12
N GLN A 29 14.22 -2.88 -25.36
CA GLN A 29 14.68 -3.58 -26.55
C GLN A 29 16.21 -3.77 -26.60
N VAL A 30 16.98 -2.72 -26.32
CA VAL A 30 18.46 -2.79 -26.29
C VAL A 30 18.94 -3.76 -25.21
N SER A 31 18.38 -3.66 -24.02
CA SER A 31 18.72 -4.57 -22.93
C SER A 31 18.34 -6.02 -23.25
N GLN A 32 17.17 -6.24 -23.82
CA GLN A 32 16.68 -7.55 -24.24
C GLN A 32 17.57 -8.18 -25.34
N GLN A 33 18.16 -7.39 -26.23
CA GLN A 33 19.19 -7.87 -27.16
C GLN A 33 20.46 -8.32 -26.44
N LYS A 34 20.90 -7.55 -25.43
CA LYS A 34 22.06 -7.89 -24.62
C LYS A 34 21.84 -9.17 -23.81
N VAL A 35 20.69 -9.29 -23.14
CA VAL A 35 20.28 -10.51 -22.42
C VAL A 35 20.29 -11.73 -23.33
N CYS A 36 19.77 -11.59 -24.57
CA CYS A 36 19.84 -12.67 -25.55
C CYS A 36 21.29 -13.07 -25.88
N GLN A 37 22.17 -12.11 -26.15
CA GLN A 37 23.56 -12.41 -26.47
C GLN A 37 24.31 -13.06 -25.30
N ASP A 38 24.03 -12.63 -24.06
CA ASP A 38 24.61 -13.20 -22.85
C ASP A 38 24.18 -14.66 -22.69
N ILE A 39 22.88 -14.95 -22.73
CA ILE A 39 22.35 -16.31 -22.64
C ILE A 39 22.93 -17.18 -23.76
N ALA A 40 22.97 -16.68 -24.99
CA ALA A 40 23.47 -17.44 -26.12
C ALA A 40 24.97 -17.76 -26.03
N GLY A 41 25.76 -16.87 -25.43
CA GLY A 41 27.17 -17.08 -25.12
C GLY A 41 27.37 -18.16 -24.05
N GLU A 42 26.55 -18.16 -22.99
CA GLU A 42 26.62 -19.17 -21.93
C GLU A 42 26.14 -20.55 -22.39
N SER A 43 25.17 -20.59 -23.32
CA SER A 43 24.53 -21.82 -23.79
C SER A 43 25.05 -22.33 -25.14
N ASN A 44 26.12 -21.72 -25.68
CA ASN A 44 26.75 -22.07 -26.96
C ASN A 44 25.75 -22.26 -28.12
N ILE A 45 24.73 -21.38 -28.19
CA ILE A 45 23.64 -21.52 -29.19
C ILE A 45 24.08 -21.14 -30.60
N PHE A 46 25.06 -20.23 -30.73
CA PHE A 46 25.57 -19.75 -32.02
C PHE A 46 27.03 -20.14 -32.21
N ALA A 47 27.43 -20.24 -33.48
CA ALA A 47 28.80 -20.62 -33.86
C ALA A 47 29.85 -19.56 -33.50
N ASP A 48 29.47 -18.28 -33.49
CA ASP A 48 30.35 -17.17 -33.17
C ASP A 48 29.56 -15.94 -32.68
N TRP A 49 30.28 -14.88 -32.29
CA TRP A 49 29.70 -13.63 -31.81
C TRP A 49 28.85 -12.90 -32.87
N ALA A 50 29.25 -12.94 -34.15
CA ALA A 50 28.52 -12.26 -35.21
C ALA A 50 27.18 -12.96 -35.48
N ALA A 51 27.17 -14.30 -35.51
CA ALA A 51 25.97 -15.11 -35.57
C ALA A 51 25.06 -14.89 -34.36
N SER A 52 25.64 -14.73 -33.16
CA SER A 52 24.88 -14.36 -31.95
C SER A 52 24.22 -12.99 -32.06
N ARG A 53 24.97 -11.98 -32.51
CA ARG A 53 24.43 -10.64 -32.74
C ARG A 53 23.32 -10.64 -33.77
N GLN A 54 23.51 -11.32 -34.90
CA GLN A 54 22.50 -11.44 -35.95
C GLN A 54 21.27 -12.18 -35.44
N GLY A 55 21.45 -13.35 -34.80
CA GLY A 55 20.37 -14.18 -34.27
C GLY A 55 19.52 -13.48 -33.22
N CYS A 56 20.15 -12.73 -32.31
CA CYS A 56 19.50 -11.97 -31.24
C CYS A 56 18.89 -10.63 -31.68
N THR A 57 19.12 -10.19 -32.92
CA THR A 57 18.59 -8.93 -33.46
C THR A 57 17.59 -9.21 -34.58
N VAL A 58 18.05 -9.24 -35.83
CA VAL A 58 17.24 -9.35 -37.04
C VAL A 58 16.99 -10.79 -37.49
N GLY A 59 17.70 -11.75 -36.90
CA GLY A 59 17.64 -13.18 -37.26
C GLY A 59 16.51 -13.96 -36.60
N GLY A 60 15.68 -13.33 -35.77
CA GLY A 60 14.48 -13.93 -35.19
C GLY A 60 14.72 -15.10 -34.23
N GLN A 61 15.94 -15.29 -33.73
CA GLN A 61 16.26 -16.38 -32.79
C GLN A 61 16.14 -15.96 -31.31
N SER A 62 15.82 -14.70 -31.03
CA SER A 62 15.82 -14.14 -29.67
C SER A 62 14.93 -14.89 -28.70
N ASP A 63 13.73 -15.28 -29.15
CA ASP A 63 12.78 -16.03 -28.33
C ASP A 63 13.31 -17.42 -27.98
N LYS A 64 13.79 -18.15 -28.99
CA LYS A 64 14.40 -19.48 -28.82
C LYS A 64 15.59 -19.47 -27.86
N VAL A 65 16.37 -18.39 -27.87
CA VAL A 65 17.49 -18.20 -26.95
C VAL A 65 16.98 -17.94 -25.52
N ARG A 66 16.03 -17.02 -25.36
CA ARG A 66 15.48 -16.66 -24.04
C ARG A 66 14.68 -17.76 -23.38
N ASP A 67 14.05 -18.65 -24.16
CA ASP A 67 13.39 -19.84 -23.64
C ASP A 67 14.37 -20.82 -22.96
N LYS A 68 15.67 -20.69 -23.23
CA LYS A 68 16.76 -21.45 -22.58
C LYS A 68 17.41 -20.68 -21.41
N ALA A 69 16.83 -19.56 -20.98
CA ALA A 69 17.35 -18.78 -19.86
C ALA A 69 17.47 -19.64 -18.59
N SER A 70 18.60 -19.52 -17.92
CA SER A 70 18.81 -20.07 -16.58
C SER A 70 17.90 -19.36 -15.57
N ASP A 71 17.73 -19.93 -14.36
CA ASP A 71 16.94 -19.27 -13.31
C ASP A 71 17.43 -17.85 -12.98
N LYS A 72 18.74 -17.60 -13.13
CA LYS A 72 19.37 -16.29 -12.92
C LYS A 72 18.95 -15.25 -13.96
N ASP A 73 18.62 -15.68 -15.17
CA ASP A 73 18.30 -14.79 -16.29
C ASP A 73 16.81 -14.69 -16.59
N LYS A 74 15.97 -15.56 -16.01
CA LYS A 74 14.51 -15.55 -16.22
C LYS A 74 13.86 -14.20 -15.92
N GLU A 75 14.35 -13.47 -14.93
CA GLU A 75 13.84 -12.14 -14.57
C GLU A 75 14.40 -11.02 -15.46
N ARG A 76 15.60 -11.23 -16.01
CA ARG A 76 16.20 -10.34 -17.02
C ARG A 76 15.46 -10.46 -18.35
N VAL A 77 14.84 -11.62 -18.62
CA VAL A 77 13.95 -11.82 -19.77
C VAL A 77 12.60 -11.16 -19.47
N THR A 78 12.42 -9.95 -19.99
CA THR A 78 11.20 -9.17 -19.77
C THR A 78 10.12 -9.57 -20.78
N LYS A 79 9.68 -10.83 -20.69
CA LYS A 79 8.67 -11.45 -21.56
C LYS A 79 7.77 -12.37 -20.75
N ASN A 80 6.46 -12.32 -20.97
CA ASN A 80 5.48 -13.10 -20.22
C ASN A 80 5.60 -12.89 -18.70
N ILE A 81 5.76 -11.64 -18.27
CA ILE A 81 5.97 -11.29 -16.87
C ILE A 81 5.20 -10.04 -16.48
N ASN A 82 4.52 -10.09 -15.34
CA ASN A 82 4.03 -8.92 -14.62
C ASN A 82 5.00 -8.65 -13.48
N ILE A 83 5.70 -7.51 -13.53
CA ILE A 83 6.87 -7.24 -12.67
C ILE A 83 6.49 -7.23 -11.20
N MET A 84 5.47 -6.46 -10.83
CA MET A 84 5.01 -6.39 -9.45
C MET A 84 4.47 -7.74 -8.97
N TRP A 85 3.67 -8.41 -9.79
CA TRP A 85 3.13 -9.73 -9.43
C TRP A 85 4.22 -10.77 -9.20
N ASN A 86 5.24 -10.81 -10.06
CA ASN A 86 6.38 -11.70 -9.92
C ASN A 86 7.18 -11.39 -8.66
N ALA A 87 7.48 -10.11 -8.41
CA ALA A 87 8.19 -9.66 -7.21
C ALA A 87 7.46 -10.08 -5.92
N LEU A 88 6.16 -9.77 -5.82
CA LEU A 88 5.36 -10.10 -4.64
C LEU A 88 5.26 -11.61 -4.41
N SER A 89 5.20 -12.41 -5.47
CA SER A 89 5.08 -13.87 -5.38
C SER A 89 6.30 -14.56 -4.76
N LYS A 90 7.41 -13.84 -4.54
CA LYS A 90 8.60 -14.35 -3.85
C LYS A 90 8.55 -14.19 -2.33
N ASN A 91 7.55 -13.48 -1.78
CA ASN A 91 7.41 -13.24 -0.35
C ASN A 91 6.29 -14.09 0.24
N ARG A 92 6.57 -14.84 1.32
CA ARG A 92 5.58 -15.64 2.04
C ARG A 92 4.37 -14.84 2.55
N MET A 93 4.54 -13.55 2.83
CA MET A 93 3.43 -12.65 3.23
C MET A 93 2.38 -12.52 2.14
N PHE A 94 2.81 -12.49 0.87
CA PHE A 94 1.95 -12.30 -0.30
C PHE A 94 1.64 -13.62 -1.01
N ASP A 95 2.38 -14.68 -0.69
CA ASP A 95 2.16 -16.01 -1.23
C ASP A 95 0.79 -16.56 -0.82
N GLY A 96 0.10 -17.20 -1.76
CA GLY A 96 -1.26 -17.71 -1.59
C GLY A 96 -2.36 -16.66 -1.40
N ASN A 97 -2.05 -15.35 -1.37
CA ASN A 97 -3.04 -14.28 -1.19
C ASN A 97 -3.16 -13.41 -2.45
N LYS A 98 -4.00 -13.85 -3.38
CA LYS A 98 -4.23 -13.17 -4.67
C LYS A 98 -4.77 -11.76 -4.48
N GLU A 99 -5.76 -11.60 -3.61
CA GLU A 99 -6.43 -10.32 -3.34
C GLU A 99 -5.46 -9.29 -2.75
N LEU A 100 -4.56 -9.72 -1.85
CA LEU A 100 -3.54 -8.83 -1.29
C LEU A 100 -2.52 -8.43 -2.37
N LYS A 101 -2.09 -9.34 -3.25
CA LYS A 101 -1.20 -9.00 -4.37
C LYS A 101 -1.86 -8.02 -5.33
N GLU A 102 -3.12 -8.25 -5.68
CA GLU A 102 -3.94 -7.35 -6.50
C GLU A 102 -4.07 -5.96 -5.87
N PHE A 103 -4.28 -5.91 -4.55
CA PHE A 103 -4.35 -4.67 -3.80
C PHE A 103 -3.03 -3.91 -3.79
N VAL A 104 -1.91 -4.57 -3.47
CA VAL A 104 -0.57 -3.97 -3.50
C VAL A 104 -0.21 -3.49 -4.91
N MET A 105 -0.51 -4.29 -5.94
CA MET A 105 -0.33 -3.90 -7.34
C MET A 105 -1.21 -2.72 -7.73
N THR A 106 -2.42 -2.61 -7.19
CA THR A 106 -3.29 -1.43 -7.39
C THR A 106 -2.68 -0.18 -6.75
N LEU A 107 -2.15 -0.31 -5.54
CA LEU A 107 -1.52 0.80 -4.82
C LEU A 107 -0.22 1.26 -5.46
N THR A 108 0.58 0.35 -6.03
CA THR A 108 1.95 0.64 -6.51
C THR A 108 2.08 0.67 -8.03
N GLY A 109 1.09 0.17 -8.76
CA GLY A 109 1.19 -0.04 -10.20
C GLY A 109 2.05 -1.25 -10.56
N SER A 110 2.23 -1.48 -11.86
CA SER A 110 3.12 -2.52 -12.40
C SER A 110 3.44 -2.25 -13.87
N LEU A 111 4.29 -3.10 -14.44
CA LEU A 111 4.52 -3.24 -15.87
C LEU A 111 4.23 -4.69 -16.26
N VAL A 112 3.36 -4.88 -17.26
CA VAL A 112 3.05 -6.21 -17.79
C VAL A 112 3.69 -6.34 -19.17
N PHE A 113 4.56 -7.34 -19.32
CA PHE A 113 5.21 -7.71 -20.56
C PHE A 113 4.53 -8.96 -21.11
N GLY A 114 3.81 -8.80 -22.21
CA GLY A 114 3.11 -9.90 -22.85
C GLY A 114 4.02 -10.82 -23.67
N PRO A 115 3.46 -11.89 -24.26
CA PRO A 115 4.19 -12.86 -25.07
C PRO A 115 4.85 -12.27 -26.31
N ASN A 116 4.37 -11.14 -26.83
CA ASN A 116 4.91 -10.55 -28.07
C ASN A 116 5.77 -9.31 -27.80
N GLY A 117 6.15 -9.05 -26.54
CA GLY A 117 6.89 -7.85 -26.16
C GLY A 117 6.02 -6.60 -26.02
N GLU A 118 4.69 -6.75 -26.04
CA GLU A 118 3.78 -5.68 -25.68
C GLU A 118 3.98 -5.27 -24.22
N ILE A 119 4.08 -3.96 -23.99
CA ILE A 119 4.26 -3.37 -22.66
C ILE A 119 2.94 -2.71 -22.27
N THR A 120 2.33 -3.18 -21.19
CA THR A 120 1.13 -2.58 -20.61
C THR A 120 1.47 -1.98 -19.25
N PRO A 121 1.65 -0.65 -19.16
CA PRO A 121 1.84 0.01 -17.88
C PRO A 121 0.54 0.06 -17.08
N LEU A 122 0.65 -0.29 -15.81
CA LEU A 122 -0.42 -0.15 -14.82
C LEU A 122 -0.05 0.99 -13.88
N PRO A 123 -0.73 2.15 -13.96
CA PRO A 123 -0.43 3.28 -13.08
C PRO A 123 -0.81 2.96 -11.62
N ALA A 124 -0.08 3.55 -10.68
CA ALA A 124 -0.42 3.49 -9.26
C ALA A 124 -1.73 4.22 -8.97
N ARG A 125 -2.59 3.64 -8.11
CA ARG A 125 -3.89 4.21 -7.69
C ARG A 125 -3.92 4.53 -6.19
N THR A 126 -2.77 4.86 -5.60
CA THR A 126 -2.58 5.03 -4.14
C THR A 126 -3.49 6.09 -3.52
N THR A 127 -3.84 7.14 -4.28
CA THR A 127 -4.73 8.23 -3.82
C THR A 127 -6.16 8.12 -4.33
N ASP A 128 -6.54 6.98 -4.91
CA ASP A 128 -7.94 6.79 -5.26
C ASP A 128 -8.80 6.89 -4.00
N ARG A 129 -9.55 8.00 -3.92
CA ARG A 129 -10.39 8.32 -2.78
C ARG A 129 -11.47 7.26 -2.58
N ALA A 130 -11.88 6.56 -3.64
CA ALA A 130 -12.83 5.47 -3.53
C ALA A 130 -12.22 4.27 -2.79
N ILE A 131 -10.93 3.95 -3.02
CA ILE A 131 -10.22 2.88 -2.30
C ILE A 131 -10.10 3.24 -0.82
N ILE A 132 -9.59 4.43 -0.51
CA ILE A 132 -9.42 4.90 0.88
C ILE A 132 -10.77 4.93 1.60
N ARG A 133 -11.81 5.47 0.94
CA ARG A 133 -13.16 5.53 1.50
C ARG A 133 -13.75 4.15 1.73
N ALA A 134 -13.61 3.22 0.76
CA ALA A 134 -14.14 1.87 0.91
C ALA A 134 -13.49 1.13 2.09
N LEU A 135 -12.18 1.31 2.31
CA LEU A 135 -11.48 0.73 3.46
C LEU A 135 -11.92 1.36 4.79
N MET A 136 -12.12 2.68 4.81
CA MET A 136 -12.49 3.42 6.02
C MET A 136 -13.96 3.23 6.41
N GLU A 137 -14.88 3.40 5.47
CA GLU A 137 -16.34 3.53 5.70
C GLU A 137 -17.15 2.39 5.08
N GLY A 138 -16.55 1.60 4.20
CA GLY A 138 -17.25 0.63 3.37
C GLY A 138 -17.70 1.25 2.04
N GLY A 139 -18.35 0.44 1.21
CA GLY A 139 -18.71 0.79 -0.16
C GLY A 139 -17.87 0.05 -1.18
N THR A 140 -17.89 0.53 -2.42
CA THR A 140 -17.25 -0.14 -3.56
C THR A 140 -16.09 0.69 -4.06
N ALA A 141 -14.95 0.03 -4.27
CA ALA A 141 -13.78 0.57 -4.94
C ALA A 141 -13.42 -0.27 -6.16
N LYS A 142 -12.65 0.31 -7.09
CA LYS A 142 -12.16 -0.39 -8.28
C LYS A 142 -10.68 -0.70 -8.10
N ILE A 143 -10.34 -1.98 -8.21
CA ILE A 143 -8.95 -2.44 -8.13
C ILE A 143 -8.55 -3.20 -9.39
N TYR A 144 -7.25 -3.39 -9.55
CA TYR A 144 -6.73 -4.32 -10.54
C TYR A 144 -7.05 -5.76 -10.15
N HIS A 145 -7.52 -6.53 -11.13
CA HIS A 145 -7.79 -7.95 -10.97
C HIS A 145 -7.08 -8.77 -12.04
N CYS A 146 -6.43 -9.84 -11.63
CA CYS A 146 -5.77 -10.79 -12.51
C CYS A 146 -6.77 -11.87 -12.92
N ASN A 147 -7.14 -11.93 -14.20
CA ASN A 147 -8.00 -13.02 -14.70
C ASN A 147 -7.25 -14.37 -14.73
N ASP A 148 -5.92 -14.35 -14.82
CA ASP A 148 -5.04 -15.49 -14.65
C ASP A 148 -4.31 -15.43 -13.30
N SER A 149 -4.27 -16.55 -12.56
CA SER A 149 -3.70 -16.59 -11.21
C SER A 149 -2.19 -16.83 -11.16
N ASP A 150 -1.60 -17.39 -12.22
CA ASP A 150 -0.18 -17.76 -12.23
C ASP A 150 0.72 -16.52 -12.38
N LYS A 151 0.62 -15.83 -13.53
CA LYS A 151 1.52 -14.72 -13.88
C LYS A 151 0.86 -13.35 -13.88
N CYS A 152 -0.46 -13.28 -13.75
CA CYS A 152 -1.24 -12.04 -13.82
C CYS A 152 -0.93 -11.22 -15.08
N LEU A 153 -0.92 -11.85 -16.24
CA LEU A 153 -0.68 -11.17 -17.52
C LEU A 153 -1.95 -10.50 -18.05
N LYS A 154 -3.14 -10.96 -17.65
CA LYS A 154 -4.44 -10.43 -18.08
C LYS A 154 -5.07 -9.65 -16.94
N VAL A 155 -4.73 -8.37 -16.86
CA VAL A 155 -5.22 -7.48 -15.81
C VAL A 155 -6.48 -6.75 -16.26
N VAL A 156 -7.55 -6.87 -15.47
CA VAL A 156 -8.76 -6.05 -15.58
C VAL A 156 -8.59 -4.83 -14.69
N ALA A 157 -8.66 -3.65 -15.29
CA ALA A 157 -8.29 -2.40 -14.63
C ALA A 157 -9.26 -1.98 -13.50
N ASP A 158 -10.55 -2.29 -13.65
CA ASP A 158 -11.63 -1.64 -12.91
C ASP A 158 -12.59 -2.64 -12.28
N THR A 159 -12.06 -3.71 -11.68
CA THR A 159 -12.87 -4.72 -11.02
C THR A 159 -13.44 -4.17 -9.71
N PRO A 160 -14.77 -4.19 -9.52
CA PRO A 160 -15.39 -3.69 -8.31
C PRO A 160 -15.16 -4.65 -7.14
N VAL A 161 -14.70 -4.10 -6.01
CA VAL A 161 -14.62 -4.79 -4.72
C VAL A 161 -15.43 -4.02 -3.70
N THR A 162 -16.31 -4.72 -3.00
CA THR A 162 -17.24 -4.12 -2.04
C THR A 162 -16.90 -4.52 -0.62
N ILE A 163 -16.72 -3.53 0.24
CA ILE A 163 -16.52 -3.69 1.69
C ILE A 163 -17.83 -3.32 2.38
N ARG A 164 -18.38 -4.25 3.18
CA ARG A 164 -19.56 -3.96 3.99
C ARG A 164 -19.21 -2.90 5.05
N PRO A 165 -20.08 -1.93 5.34
CA PRO A 165 -19.82 -0.92 6.37
C PRO A 165 -19.42 -1.50 7.73
N ASP A 166 -20.00 -2.64 8.12
CA ASP A 166 -19.65 -3.34 9.37
C ASP A 166 -18.22 -3.90 9.42
N ASN A 167 -17.65 -4.17 8.24
CA ASN A 167 -16.28 -4.67 8.09
C ASN A 167 -15.29 -3.53 7.82
N ALA A 168 -15.77 -2.30 7.61
CA ALA A 168 -14.92 -1.14 7.37
C ALA A 168 -14.17 -0.73 8.64
N LEU A 169 -13.00 -0.13 8.46
CA LEU A 169 -12.07 0.16 9.55
C LEU A 169 -12.70 1.04 10.63
N LYS A 170 -13.44 2.09 10.26
CA LYS A 170 -14.13 2.97 11.23
C LYS A 170 -15.12 2.19 12.09
N SER A 171 -15.94 1.31 11.50
CA SER A 171 -16.92 0.51 12.26
C SER A 171 -16.23 -0.42 13.25
N GLN A 172 -15.14 -1.07 12.84
CA GLN A 172 -14.35 -1.92 13.72
C GLN A 172 -13.71 -1.14 14.87
N ILE A 173 -13.14 0.03 14.58
CA ILE A 173 -12.53 0.91 15.59
C ILE A 173 -13.58 1.46 16.55
N THR A 174 -14.73 1.94 16.06
CA THR A 174 -15.82 2.42 16.93
C THR A 174 -16.29 1.32 17.89
N LYS A 175 -16.44 0.08 17.40
CA LYS A 175 -16.80 -1.08 18.25
C LYS A 175 -15.74 -1.32 19.34
N LEU A 176 -14.45 -1.27 19.00
CA LEU A 176 -13.35 -1.41 19.96
C LEU A 176 -13.32 -0.27 20.99
N LEU A 177 -13.38 0.99 20.54
CA LEU A 177 -13.38 2.15 21.44
C LEU A 177 -14.59 2.16 22.37
N THR A 178 -15.77 1.78 21.87
CA THR A 178 -16.99 1.66 22.70
C THR A 178 -16.85 0.55 23.73
N SER A 179 -16.30 -0.60 23.35
CA SER A 179 -16.04 -1.71 24.27
C SER A 179 -15.03 -1.31 25.36
N ILE A 180 -13.91 -0.70 24.98
CA ILE A 180 -12.89 -0.19 25.91
C ILE A 180 -13.50 0.84 26.86
N GLN A 181 -14.31 1.77 26.34
CA GLN A 181 -14.98 2.77 27.15
C GLN A 181 -15.91 2.14 28.19
N ASN A 182 -16.78 1.22 27.76
CA ASN A 182 -17.73 0.56 28.66
C ASN A 182 -17.01 -0.24 29.76
N LYS A 183 -15.96 -0.98 29.39
CA LYS A 183 -15.14 -1.73 30.35
C LYS A 183 -14.37 -0.82 31.30
N ALA A 184 -13.90 0.34 30.83
CA ALA A 184 -13.28 1.33 31.71
C ALA A 184 -14.28 1.89 32.73
N VAL A 185 -15.53 2.13 32.32
CA VAL A 185 -16.60 2.62 33.22
C VAL A 185 -17.01 1.56 34.25
N SER A 186 -17.17 0.31 33.81
CA SER A 186 -17.59 -0.80 34.66
C SER A 186 -16.44 -1.48 35.41
N ASP A 187 -15.23 -0.91 35.34
CA ASP A 187 -13.98 -1.48 35.87
C ASP A 187 -13.78 -2.97 35.50
N SER A 188 -14.18 -3.32 34.27
CA SER A 188 -14.04 -4.67 33.73
C SER A 188 -12.71 -4.83 32.98
N PRO A 189 -12.06 -6.01 33.01
CA PRO A 189 -10.78 -6.21 32.33
C PRO A 189 -10.89 -6.12 30.79
N LEU A 190 -9.88 -5.50 30.17
CA LEU A 190 -9.73 -5.52 28.71
C LEU A 190 -9.33 -6.91 28.18
N ASP A 191 -9.84 -7.26 27.00
CA ASP A 191 -9.44 -8.46 26.26
C ASP A 191 -8.15 -8.25 25.45
N SER A 192 -7.64 -9.33 24.85
CA SER A 192 -6.38 -9.30 24.09
C SER A 192 -6.45 -8.42 22.84
N LYS A 193 -7.62 -8.32 22.19
CA LYS A 193 -7.80 -7.52 20.98
C LYS A 193 -7.80 -6.04 21.32
N GLU A 194 -8.46 -5.65 22.40
CA GLU A 194 -8.49 -4.28 22.91
C GLU A 194 -7.09 -3.83 23.37
N LYS A 195 -6.37 -4.70 24.10
CA LYS A 195 -4.99 -4.44 24.51
C LYS A 195 -4.06 -4.27 23.30
N GLY A 196 -4.15 -5.18 22.33
CA GLY A 196 -3.38 -5.10 21.08
C GLY A 196 -3.68 -3.85 20.27
N PHE A 197 -4.96 -3.45 20.19
CA PHE A 197 -5.37 -2.22 19.54
C PHE A 197 -4.73 -0.99 20.19
N ILE A 198 -4.78 -0.88 21.52
CA ILE A 198 -4.15 0.23 22.24
C ILE A 198 -2.64 0.27 22.00
N SER A 199 -1.96 -0.89 22.00
CA SER A 199 -0.53 -0.96 21.73
C SER A 199 -0.15 -0.69 20.27
N SER A 200 -1.10 -0.80 19.33
CA SER A 200 -0.87 -0.59 17.90
C SER A 200 -1.02 0.87 17.45
N THR A 201 -1.53 1.76 18.31
CA THR A 201 -1.73 3.17 17.97
C THR A 201 -0.85 4.06 18.84
N THR A 202 -0.35 5.15 18.25
CA THR A 202 0.36 6.21 18.98
C THR A 202 -0.58 7.08 19.82
N ILE A 203 -1.89 6.89 19.67
CA ILE A 203 -2.93 7.71 20.27
C ILE A 203 -3.17 7.19 21.70
N PRO A 204 -3.09 8.04 22.74
CA PRO A 204 -3.35 7.62 24.11
C PRO A 204 -4.86 7.42 24.32
N VAL A 205 -5.39 6.30 23.83
CA VAL A 205 -6.83 5.96 23.80
C VAL A 205 -7.48 6.15 25.17
N PHE A 206 -6.84 5.67 26.24
CA PHE A 206 -7.36 5.81 27.60
C PHE A 206 -7.53 7.26 28.05
N LYS A 207 -6.56 8.13 27.69
CA LYS A 207 -6.61 9.56 28.01
C LYS A 207 -7.87 10.20 27.43
N TYR A 208 -8.22 9.85 26.20
CA TYR A 208 -9.36 10.46 25.53
C TYR A 208 -10.71 9.81 25.86
N LEU A 209 -10.74 8.55 26.30
CA LEU A 209 -11.99 7.84 26.59
C LEU A 209 -12.42 7.89 28.05
N VAL A 210 -11.47 7.91 28.99
CA VAL A 210 -11.76 7.77 30.44
C VAL A 210 -11.76 9.13 31.13
N ASP A 211 -10.83 10.01 30.77
CA ASP A 211 -10.64 11.28 31.45
C ASP A 211 -11.85 12.23 31.38
N PRO A 212 -12.57 12.38 30.25
CA PRO A 212 -13.76 13.24 30.21
C PRO A 212 -14.85 12.77 31.18
N GLN A 213 -14.99 11.45 31.33
CA GLN A 213 -16.03 10.86 32.18
C GLN A 213 -15.75 11.10 33.66
N MET A 214 -14.49 11.05 34.06
CA MET A 214 -14.08 11.41 35.42
C MET A 214 -14.38 12.89 35.73
N LEU A 215 -14.37 13.74 34.71
CA LEU A 215 -14.71 15.17 34.80
C LEU A 215 -16.22 15.44 34.64
N GLY A 216 -17.06 14.40 34.48
CA GLY A 216 -18.50 14.55 34.26
C GLY A 216 -18.88 15.08 32.87
N VAL A 217 -17.95 15.06 31.91
CA VAL A 217 -18.16 15.51 30.52
C VAL A 217 -18.61 14.31 29.68
N SER A 218 -19.75 14.45 28.99
CA SER A 218 -20.27 13.41 28.09
C SER A 218 -19.30 13.16 26.93
N THR A 219 -19.02 11.88 26.65
CA THR A 219 -18.06 11.43 25.62
C THR A 219 -18.60 11.60 24.20
N SER A 220 -18.48 12.81 23.64
CA SER A 220 -18.75 13.10 22.22
C SER A 220 -17.57 12.77 21.28
N MET A 221 -16.42 12.35 21.82
CA MET A 221 -15.16 12.26 21.08
C MET A 221 -14.91 10.91 20.38
N ILE A 222 -15.73 9.88 20.61
CA ILE A 222 -15.49 8.53 20.01
C ILE A 222 -15.40 8.60 18.49
N TYR A 223 -16.28 9.35 17.83
CA TYR A 223 -16.29 9.45 16.37
C TYR A 223 -15.07 10.20 15.84
N GLN A 224 -14.67 11.29 16.50
CA GLN A 224 -13.46 12.05 16.14
C GLN A 224 -12.19 11.20 16.33
N LEU A 225 -12.11 10.46 17.43
CA LEU A 225 -11.03 9.50 17.69
C LEU A 225 -11.04 8.35 16.68
N THR A 226 -12.23 7.84 16.34
CA THR A 226 -12.37 6.76 15.35
C THR A 226 -11.80 7.19 14.01
N ASP A 227 -12.18 8.37 13.53
CA ASP A 227 -11.71 8.89 12.24
C ASP A 227 -10.20 9.02 12.23
N TYR A 228 -9.64 9.61 13.29
CA TYR A 228 -8.21 9.85 13.40
C TYR A 228 -7.40 8.55 13.52
N ILE A 229 -7.76 7.66 14.46
CA ILE A 229 -7.10 6.35 14.62
C ILE A 229 -7.23 5.53 13.33
N GLY A 230 -8.39 5.59 12.66
CA GLY A 230 -8.60 4.87 11.42
C GLY A 230 -7.69 5.34 10.30
N TYR A 231 -7.52 6.65 10.11
CA TYR A 231 -6.60 7.16 9.09
C TYR A 231 -5.14 6.84 9.43
N ASP A 232 -4.73 6.95 10.70
CA ASP A 232 -3.38 6.60 11.15
C ASP A 232 -3.05 5.14 10.83
N ILE A 233 -3.90 4.21 11.27
CA ILE A 233 -3.75 2.76 11.02
C ILE A 233 -3.75 2.46 9.51
N LEU A 234 -4.69 3.03 8.75
CA LEU A 234 -4.80 2.77 7.32
C LEU A 234 -3.55 3.26 6.56
N LEU A 235 -3.08 4.47 6.85
CA LEU A 235 -1.94 5.04 6.15
C LEU A 235 -0.65 4.31 6.51
N GLN A 236 -0.45 3.96 7.78
CA GLN A 236 0.67 3.11 8.19
C GLN A 236 0.64 1.77 7.45
N TYR A 237 -0.52 1.11 7.40
CA TYR A 237 -0.66 -0.16 6.70
C TYR A 237 -0.33 -0.06 5.21
N ILE A 238 -0.83 0.97 4.52
CA ILE A 238 -0.50 1.21 3.11
C ILE A 238 1.00 1.49 2.92
N GLN A 239 1.61 2.29 3.80
CA GLN A 239 3.06 2.57 3.76
C GLN A 239 3.89 1.30 3.91
N GLU A 240 3.54 0.44 4.87
CA GLU A 240 4.18 -0.85 5.08
C GLU A 240 4.06 -1.74 3.85
N LEU A 241 2.87 -1.83 3.24
CA LEU A 241 2.67 -2.60 2.01
C LEU A 241 3.55 -2.11 0.86
N ILE A 242 3.65 -0.79 0.64
CA ILE A 242 4.50 -0.20 -0.40
C ILE A 242 5.98 -0.48 -0.11
N GLN A 243 6.40 -0.37 1.15
CA GLN A 243 7.78 -0.62 1.54
C GLN A 243 8.16 -2.09 1.33
N GLN A 244 7.25 -3.03 1.65
CA GLN A 244 7.44 -4.45 1.38
C GLN A 244 7.49 -4.73 -0.13
N ALA A 245 6.59 -4.13 -0.92
CA ALA A 245 6.62 -4.25 -2.37
C ALA A 245 7.95 -3.77 -2.96
N ARG A 246 8.46 -2.62 -2.48
CA ARG A 246 9.76 -2.07 -2.87
C ARG A 246 10.91 -3.03 -2.58
N ALA A 247 10.93 -3.61 -1.37
CA ALA A 247 11.93 -4.59 -1.00
C ALA A 247 11.89 -5.80 -1.95
N MET A 248 10.70 -6.29 -2.29
CA MET A 248 10.54 -7.44 -3.19
C MET A 248 10.93 -7.16 -4.64
N VAL A 249 10.70 -5.94 -5.13
CA VAL A 249 11.17 -5.53 -6.47
C VAL A 249 12.70 -5.45 -6.49
N ALA A 250 13.31 -4.93 -5.42
CA ALA A 250 14.77 -4.76 -5.31
C ALA A 250 15.55 -6.08 -5.23
N THR A 251 14.92 -7.19 -4.84
CA THR A 251 15.58 -8.51 -4.88
C THR A 251 15.59 -9.14 -6.26
N GLY A 252 14.81 -8.62 -7.21
CA GLY A 252 14.72 -9.15 -8.56
C GLY A 252 15.80 -8.62 -9.50
N ASN A 253 16.15 -9.41 -10.50
CA ASN A 253 17.15 -9.07 -11.52
C ASN A 253 16.48 -8.50 -12.79
N TYR A 254 15.63 -7.49 -12.61
CA TYR A 254 14.87 -6.87 -13.70
C TYR A 254 15.73 -5.85 -14.46
N ASP A 255 15.25 -5.47 -15.65
CA ASP A 255 15.87 -4.40 -16.44
C ASP A 255 15.89 -3.06 -15.68
N GLU A 256 16.96 -2.27 -15.85
CA GLU A 256 17.13 -0.99 -15.15
C GLU A 256 16.00 0.00 -15.46
N ALA A 257 15.56 0.11 -16.72
CA ALA A 257 14.48 1.02 -17.08
C ALA A 257 13.13 0.57 -16.48
N VAL A 258 12.96 -0.73 -16.27
CA VAL A 258 11.80 -1.31 -15.58
C VAL A 258 11.83 -0.98 -14.10
N ILE A 259 12.98 -1.16 -13.43
CA ILE A 259 13.17 -0.81 -12.02
C ILE A 259 12.95 0.68 -11.79
N GLU A 260 13.52 1.54 -12.65
CA GLU A 260 13.37 2.99 -12.60
C GLU A 260 11.88 3.38 -12.59
N HIS A 261 11.11 2.89 -13.58
CA HIS A 261 9.68 3.19 -13.68
C HIS A 261 8.86 2.68 -12.48
N ILE A 262 9.11 1.46 -12.01
CA ILE A 262 8.40 0.92 -10.84
C ILE A 262 8.76 1.70 -9.56
N THR A 263 10.02 2.09 -9.42
CA THR A 263 10.49 2.89 -8.28
C THR A 263 9.85 4.27 -8.29
N ASP A 264 9.73 4.90 -9.46
CA ASP A 264 9.04 6.19 -9.62
C ASP A 264 7.57 6.09 -9.24
N ASN A 265 6.85 5.06 -9.70
CA ASN A 265 5.47 4.82 -9.27
C ASN A 265 5.35 4.70 -7.74
N MET A 266 6.28 3.98 -7.10
CA MET A 266 6.28 3.86 -5.63
C MET A 266 6.65 5.18 -4.93
N ASN A 267 7.56 5.98 -5.50
CA ASN A 267 7.90 7.29 -4.96
C ASN A 267 6.72 8.24 -5.07
N ASP A 268 5.99 8.22 -6.18
CA ASP A 268 4.74 8.94 -6.35
C ASP A 268 3.69 8.50 -5.34
N ALA A 269 3.51 7.20 -5.16
CA ALA A 269 2.63 6.63 -4.15
C ALA A 269 2.96 7.14 -2.74
N THR A 270 4.25 7.13 -2.35
CA THR A 270 4.70 7.63 -1.05
C THR A 270 4.50 9.13 -0.88
N ARG A 271 4.82 9.94 -1.91
CA ARG A 271 4.58 11.40 -1.89
C ARG A 271 3.10 11.72 -1.71
N GLN A 272 2.27 10.98 -2.43
CA GLN A 272 0.83 11.08 -2.38
C GLN A 272 0.26 10.73 -0.99
N ILE A 273 0.74 9.65 -0.38
CA ILE A 273 0.37 9.29 1.00
C ILE A 273 0.81 10.37 1.99
N ALA A 274 2.03 10.89 1.88
CA ALA A 274 2.52 11.95 2.75
C ALA A 274 1.65 13.23 2.63
N SER A 275 1.23 13.59 1.41
CA SER A 275 0.29 14.70 1.19
C SER A 275 -1.06 14.44 1.84
N PHE A 276 -1.57 13.21 1.78
CA PHE A 276 -2.83 12.85 2.42
C PHE A 276 -2.71 12.85 3.96
N GLN A 277 -1.60 12.34 4.49
CA GLN A 277 -1.29 12.36 5.93
C GLN A 277 -1.24 13.79 6.46
N ALA A 278 -0.60 14.72 5.73
CA ALA A 278 -0.58 16.13 6.11
C ALA A 278 -1.99 16.74 6.17
N GLN A 279 -2.91 16.35 5.28
CA GLN A 279 -4.30 16.80 5.32
C GLN A 279 -5.04 16.25 6.54
N VAL A 280 -4.78 15.00 6.92
CA VAL A 280 -5.36 14.38 8.12
C VAL A 280 -4.80 15.02 9.40
N GLN A 281 -3.50 15.34 9.46
CA GLN A 281 -2.86 15.98 10.62
C GLN A 281 -3.45 17.35 10.95
N VAL A 282 -3.86 18.15 9.96
CA VAL A 282 -4.58 19.41 10.22
C VAL A 282 -5.86 19.19 11.02
N GLN A 283 -6.54 18.05 10.84
CA GLN A 283 -7.71 17.69 11.64
C GLN A 283 -7.34 17.22 13.05
N GLN A 284 -6.15 16.65 13.24
CA GLN A 284 -5.61 16.24 14.53
C GLN A 284 -5.29 17.43 15.45
N ASP A 285 -4.78 18.54 14.91
CA ASP A 285 -4.48 19.74 15.71
C ASP A 285 -5.71 20.27 16.46
N ALA A 286 -6.91 20.08 15.88
CA ALA A 286 -8.16 20.40 16.55
C ALA A 286 -8.43 19.50 17.79
N LEU A 287 -8.08 18.21 17.73
CA LEU A 287 -8.14 17.29 18.87
C LEU A 287 -7.10 17.64 19.95
N LEU A 288 -5.91 18.12 19.57
CA LEU A 288 -4.89 18.57 20.54
C LEU A 288 -5.30 19.84 21.30
N VAL A 289 -6.15 20.68 20.72
CA VAL A 289 -6.76 21.81 21.44
C VAL A 289 -7.69 21.30 22.54
N VAL A 290 -8.49 20.28 22.23
CA VAL A 290 -9.37 19.62 23.20
C VAL A 290 -8.58 18.96 24.33
N ASP A 291 -7.48 18.28 24.01
CA ASP A 291 -6.58 17.68 25.01
C ASP A 291 -5.99 18.72 25.97
N ARG A 292 -5.56 19.87 25.45
CA ARG A 292 -5.06 20.98 26.26
C ARG A 292 -6.13 21.49 27.21
N GLN A 293 -7.35 21.72 26.72
CA GLN A 293 -8.47 22.16 27.57
C GLN A 293 -8.80 21.15 28.68
N MET A 294 -8.82 19.85 28.38
CA MET A 294 -9.03 18.81 29.38
C MET A 294 -7.90 18.73 30.42
N SER A 295 -6.66 18.91 30.00
CA SER A 295 -5.50 18.95 30.89
C SER A 295 -5.60 20.13 31.87
N TYR A 296 -6.06 21.30 31.42
CA TYR A 296 -6.35 22.43 32.31
C TYR A 296 -7.48 22.12 33.31
N MET A 297 -8.57 21.51 32.87
CA MET A 297 -9.67 21.11 33.77
C MET A 297 -9.20 20.11 34.84
N ARG A 298 -8.33 19.16 34.47
CA ARG A 298 -7.74 18.20 35.43
C ARG A 298 -6.89 18.86 36.49
N GLN A 299 -6.06 19.85 36.12
CA GLN A 299 -5.25 20.59 37.10
C GLN A 299 -6.15 21.24 38.15
N GLN A 300 -7.31 21.78 37.74
CA GLN A 300 -8.29 22.41 38.63
C GLN A 300 -9.08 21.39 39.47
N LEU A 301 -9.33 20.18 38.97
CA LEU A 301 -10.17 19.15 39.60
C LEU A 301 -9.39 18.03 40.32
N SER A 302 -8.05 18.09 40.29
CA SER A 302 -7.11 17.09 40.82
C SER A 302 -7.32 16.70 42.30
N ALA A 303 -7.95 17.56 43.10
CA ALA A 303 -8.27 17.27 44.51
C ALA A 303 -9.38 16.22 44.73
N ARG A 304 -10.15 15.81 43.70
CA ARG A 304 -11.34 14.93 43.86
C ARG A 304 -11.29 13.56 43.14
N MET A 305 -10.25 13.25 42.36
CA MET A 305 -10.32 12.21 41.31
C MET A 305 -9.81 10.79 41.70
N LEU A 306 -9.47 10.51 42.96
CA LEU A 306 -8.48 9.46 43.27
C LEU A 306 -8.97 8.04 43.63
N SER A 307 -10.25 7.65 43.48
CA SER A 307 -10.71 6.38 44.11
C SER A 307 -11.48 5.36 43.26
N ARG A 308 -11.73 5.54 41.95
CA ARG A 308 -12.70 4.66 41.24
C ARG A 308 -12.23 3.79 40.06
N TYR A 309 -10.97 3.87 39.60
CA TYR A 309 -10.57 3.22 38.33
C TYR A 309 -9.16 2.60 38.33
N GLN A 310 -8.76 1.91 39.40
CA GLN A 310 -7.38 1.43 39.55
C GLN A 310 -6.97 0.33 38.55
N ASN A 311 -7.86 -0.61 38.21
CA ASN A 311 -7.47 -1.80 37.44
C ASN A 311 -7.11 -1.51 35.98
N ASN A 312 -7.81 -0.58 35.33
CA ASN A 312 -7.58 -0.23 33.92
C ASN A 312 -6.48 0.84 33.71
N TYR A 313 -6.08 1.57 34.76
CA TYR A 313 -4.97 2.54 34.70
C TYR A 313 -3.60 1.86 34.66
N HIS A 314 -3.45 0.66 35.21
CA HIS A 314 -2.18 -0.09 35.22
C HIS A 314 -1.70 -0.55 33.84
N PHE A 315 -2.55 -0.51 32.80
CA PHE A 315 -2.16 -0.88 31.44
C PHE A 315 -1.54 0.30 30.65
N GLY A 316 -1.86 1.56 31.01
CA GLY A 316 -1.39 2.75 30.31
C GLY A 316 -0.23 3.49 30.97
N GLY A 317 0.21 3.05 32.14
CA GLY A 317 1.33 3.64 32.87
C GLY A 317 2.65 3.05 32.39
N GLY A 318 3.43 3.86 31.66
CA GLY A 318 4.83 3.57 31.39
C GLY A 318 5.59 3.26 32.69
N ALA A 319 6.57 2.37 32.54
CA ALA A 319 7.52 1.99 33.57
C ALA A 319 8.00 3.19 34.39
N GLN A 320 8.11 2.99 35.71
CA GLN A 320 9.10 3.72 36.50
C GLN A 320 10.51 3.38 36.01
#